data_AF-A0A6M1XJZ2-F1
#
_entry.id   AF-A0A6M1XJZ2-F1
#
_cell.length_a   1.000
_cell.length_b   1.000
_cell.length_c   1.000
_cell.angle_alpha   90.00
_cell.angle_beta   90.00
_cell.angle_gamma   90.00
#
_symmetry.space_group_name_H-M   'P 1'
#
loop_
_entity.id
_entity.type
_entity.pdbx_description
1 polymer ?
#
loop_
_entity_poly.entity_id
_entity_poly.type
_entity_poly.pdbx_seq_one_letter_code
_entity_poly.pdbx_strand_id
1 'polypeptide(L)'
;MKPAGHIDSSRSGAIFAYRSKQLMNVGRGMVITSEEAILENEKKLTHWTPNTYRFGTYADDYRTVVKGHSEKNLSQINTFVVDIDSKENHQGEIILACLDQVGYMPTLILESDHGYQVYFVLK
;
A
#
# COMPACT_ATOMS: atom_id res chain seq x y z
N MET A 1 5.69 -9.97 -30.18
CA MET A 1 4.76 -10.99 -29.66
C MET A 1 5.56 -11.88 -28.72
N LYS A 2 5.22 -11.94 -27.42
CA LYS A 2 5.96 -12.79 -26.47
C LYS A 2 5.58 -14.27 -26.68
N PRO A 3 6.52 -15.23 -26.60
CA PRO A 3 6.28 -16.63 -26.92
C PRO A 3 5.41 -17.33 -25.86
N ALA A 4 4.68 -18.37 -26.29
CA ALA A 4 3.90 -19.22 -25.40
C ALA A 4 4.83 -19.97 -24.44
N GLY A 5 4.59 -19.84 -23.13
CA GLY A 5 5.46 -20.37 -22.08
C GLY A 5 6.34 -19.33 -21.39
N HIS A 6 6.26 -18.03 -21.76
CA HIS A 6 6.87 -16.96 -20.98
C HIS A 6 6.17 -16.83 -19.63
N ILE A 7 6.80 -17.38 -18.58
CA ILE A 7 6.49 -17.00 -17.20
C ILE A 7 6.95 -15.55 -17.07
N ASP A 8 6.00 -14.62 -16.91
CA ASP A 8 6.28 -13.20 -16.64
C ASP A 8 6.87 -13.11 -15.22
N SER A 9 8.13 -13.50 -15.06
CA SER A 9 8.91 -13.40 -13.82
C SER A 9 9.23 -11.95 -13.44
N SER A 10 8.87 -11.00 -14.32
CA SER A 10 9.30 -9.60 -14.28
C SER A 10 8.20 -8.63 -13.87
N ARG A 11 7.12 -9.08 -13.23
CA ARG A 11 6.07 -8.16 -12.79
C ARG A 11 6.46 -7.51 -11.47
N SER A 12 7.43 -6.61 -11.52
CA SER A 12 7.69 -5.67 -10.44
C SER A 12 6.53 -4.68 -10.39
N GLY A 13 5.72 -4.77 -9.33
CA GLY A 13 4.71 -3.76 -9.05
C GLY A 13 5.36 -2.41 -8.74
N ALA A 14 4.52 -1.39 -8.56
CA ALA A 14 4.97 -0.04 -8.27
C ALA A 14 4.40 0.46 -6.95
N ILE A 15 5.30 1.04 -6.15
CA ILE A 15 4.99 1.81 -4.95
C ILE A 15 5.18 3.29 -5.28
N PHE A 16 4.17 4.11 -4.99
CA PHE A 16 4.29 5.56 -5.06
C PHE A 16 4.62 6.08 -3.67
N ALA A 17 5.75 6.76 -3.53
CA ALA A 17 6.26 7.17 -2.23
C ALA A 17 6.57 8.67 -2.17
N TYR A 18 6.33 9.27 -1.01
CA TYR A 18 6.36 10.71 -0.78
C TYR A 18 7.09 11.05 0.52
N ARG A 19 7.79 12.19 0.51
CA ARG A 19 8.54 12.71 1.66
C ARG A 19 7.68 13.48 2.65
N SER A 20 6.55 14.02 2.21
CA SER A 20 5.61 14.74 3.06
C SER A 20 4.18 14.66 2.53
N LYS A 21 3.20 14.94 3.39
CA LYS A 21 1.78 15.01 3.02
C LYS A 21 1.52 16.09 1.96
N GLN A 22 2.21 17.22 2.05
CA GLN A 22 2.09 18.31 1.08
C GLN A 22 2.55 17.87 -0.32
N LEU A 23 3.67 17.15 -0.39
CA LEU A 23 4.19 16.61 -1.64
C LEU A 23 3.29 15.52 -2.22
N MET A 24 2.72 14.66 -1.36
CA MET A 24 1.71 13.68 -1.76
C MET A 24 0.48 14.35 -2.40
N ASN A 25 -0.06 15.40 -1.79
CA ASN A 25 -1.25 16.09 -2.29
C ASN A 25 -1.07 16.69 -3.70
N VAL A 26 0.16 17.11 -4.04
CA VAL A 26 0.49 17.64 -5.38
C VAL A 26 1.09 16.58 -6.31
N GLY A 27 1.09 15.30 -5.90
CA GLY A 27 1.61 14.18 -6.69
C GLY A 27 3.13 14.22 -6.89
N ARG A 28 3.88 14.98 -6.09
CA ARG A 28 5.34 15.07 -6.22
C ARG A 28 6.04 14.02 -5.36
N GLY A 29 6.64 13.01 -5.98
CA GLY A 29 7.20 11.87 -5.26
C GLY A 29 8.12 11.03 -6.12
N MET A 30 8.25 9.76 -5.75
CA MET A 30 9.03 8.78 -6.48
C MET A 30 8.25 7.48 -6.68
N VAL A 31 8.53 6.83 -7.80
CA VAL A 31 8.10 5.46 -8.09
C VAL A 31 9.20 4.51 -7.63
N ILE A 32 8.86 3.57 -6.75
CA ILE A 32 9.74 2.54 -6.22
C ILE A 32 9.30 1.19 -6.75
N THR A 33 10.25 0.44 -7.32
CA THR A 33 9.99 -0.89 -7.93
C THR A 33 10.98 -1.97 -7.44
N SER A 34 11.81 -1.65 -6.45
CA SER A 34 12.77 -2.58 -5.86
C SER A 34 12.88 -2.39 -4.34
N GLU A 35 13.30 -3.42 -3.63
CA GLU A 35 13.44 -3.39 -2.17
C GLU A 35 14.62 -2.51 -1.73
N GLU A 36 15.71 -2.49 -2.49
CA GLU A 36 16.88 -1.65 -2.22
C GLU A 36 16.48 -0.18 -2.19
N ALA A 37 15.66 0.24 -3.15
CA ALA A 37 15.13 1.60 -3.19
C ALA A 37 14.20 1.91 -2.01
N ILE A 38 13.53 0.93 -1.40
CA ILE A 38 12.80 1.15 -0.14
C ILE A 38 13.79 1.38 0.99
N LEU A 39 14.78 0.50 1.16
CA LEU A 39 15.76 0.56 2.25
C LEU A 39 16.59 1.84 2.23
N GLU A 40 17.03 2.30 1.06
CA GLU A 40 17.75 3.57 0.89
C GLU A 40 16.93 4.81 1.31
N ASN A 41 15.60 4.66 1.30
CA ASN A 41 14.65 5.75 1.48
C ASN A 41 13.80 5.62 2.75
N GLU A 42 13.94 4.53 3.50
CA GLU A 42 13.13 4.12 4.66
C GLU A 42 12.92 5.29 5.64
N LYS A 43 14.02 5.90 6.09
CA LYS A 43 13.98 6.97 7.11
C LYS A 43 13.49 8.33 6.59
N LYS A 44 13.26 8.45 5.29
CA LYS A 44 12.93 9.72 4.64
C LYS A 44 11.51 9.72 4.07
N LEU A 45 10.89 8.55 3.85
CA LEU A 45 9.52 8.45 3.37
C LEU A 45 8.54 8.62 4.53
N THR A 46 7.46 9.34 4.30
CA THR A 46 6.40 9.50 5.29
C THR A 46 5.06 8.98 4.80
N HIS A 47 4.87 8.87 3.49
CA HIS A 47 3.64 8.37 2.88
C HIS A 47 4.01 7.49 1.69
N TRP A 48 3.34 6.35 1.54
CA TRP A 48 3.52 5.48 0.39
C TRP A 48 2.25 4.68 0.13
N THR A 49 2.10 4.21 -1.10
CA THR A 49 1.05 3.26 -1.46
C THR A 49 1.50 1.82 -1.23
N PRO A 50 0.58 0.87 -1.03
CA PRO A 50 0.93 -0.55 -1.13
C PRO A 50 1.40 -0.90 -2.55
N ASN A 51 2.07 -2.04 -2.68
CA ASN A 51 2.57 -2.55 -3.96
C ASN A 51 1.48 -3.27 -4.79
N THR A 52 0.35 -2.59 -5.03
CA THR A 52 -0.82 -3.14 -5.74
C THR A 52 -0.91 -2.67 -7.19
N TYR A 53 -0.04 -1.77 -7.62
CA TYR A 53 -0.08 -1.20 -8.98
C TYR A 53 0.82 -1.97 -9.94
N ARG A 54 0.35 -2.16 -11.18
CA ARG A 54 1.09 -2.91 -12.21
C ARG A 54 2.31 -2.16 -12.74
N PHE A 55 2.29 -0.83 -12.69
CA PHE A 55 3.39 0.04 -13.12
C PHE A 55 3.27 1.42 -12.46
N GLY A 56 4.36 2.18 -12.46
CA GLY A 56 4.38 3.60 -12.10
C GLY A 56 5.26 4.38 -13.07
N THR A 57 4.90 5.63 -13.33
CA THR A 57 5.65 6.52 -14.23
C THR A 57 5.60 7.96 -13.72
N TYR A 58 6.14 8.89 -14.51
CA TYR A 58 6.16 10.31 -14.20
C TYR A 58 5.45 11.11 -15.30
N ALA A 59 4.82 12.22 -14.90
CA ALA A 59 4.12 13.12 -15.82
C ALA A 59 5.01 14.22 -16.40
N ASP A 60 6.20 14.42 -15.83
CA ASP A 60 7.16 15.47 -16.16
C ASP A 60 8.54 14.90 -16.51
N ASP A 61 9.29 15.63 -17.33
CA ASP A 61 10.64 15.23 -17.77
C ASP A 61 11.65 15.16 -16.63
N TYR A 62 11.46 15.98 -15.59
CA TYR A 62 12.27 15.98 -14.38
C TYR A 62 11.98 14.79 -13.46
N ARG A 63 10.98 13.97 -13.79
CA ARG A 63 10.57 12.78 -13.01
C ARG A 63 10.28 13.12 -11.54
N THR A 64 9.52 14.18 -11.32
CA THR A 64 9.15 14.62 -9.97
C THR A 64 7.68 14.40 -9.67
N VAL A 65 6.82 14.36 -10.67
CA VAL A 65 5.37 14.21 -10.55
C VAL A 65 4.98 12.78 -10.92
N VAL A 66 4.61 11.98 -9.92
CA VAL A 66 4.28 10.57 -10.14
C VAL A 66 2.89 10.39 -10.76
N LYS A 67 2.75 9.36 -11.60
CA LYS A 67 1.51 9.01 -12.30
C LYS A 67 1.35 7.50 -12.40
N GLY A 68 0.09 7.05 -12.36
CA GLY A 68 -0.27 5.63 -12.52
C GLY A 68 -1.00 5.03 -11.31
N HIS A 69 -1.11 5.75 -10.19
CA HIS A 69 -1.91 5.34 -9.03
C HIS A 69 -3.42 5.50 -9.31
N SER A 70 -3.95 4.67 -10.21
CA SER A 70 -5.37 4.66 -10.57
C SER A 70 -5.92 3.25 -10.47
N GLU A 71 -7.23 3.13 -10.21
CA GLU A 71 -7.92 1.84 -10.09
C GLU A 71 -7.75 0.95 -11.33
N LYS A 72 -7.71 1.57 -12.52
CA LYS A 72 -7.48 0.86 -13.81
C LYS A 72 -6.09 0.21 -13.91
N ASN A 73 -5.17 0.56 -13.02
CA ASN A 73 -3.80 0.06 -12.96
C ASN A 73 -3.55 -0.89 -11.76
N LEU A 74 -4.60 -1.27 -11.02
CA LEU A 74 -4.45 -2.27 -9.97
C LEU A 74 -4.16 -3.64 -10.59
N SER A 75 -3.30 -4.43 -9.94
CA SER A 75 -3.03 -5.82 -10.31
C SER A 75 -4.04 -6.75 -9.65
N GLN A 76 -3.92 -6.89 -8.33
CA GLN A 76 -4.80 -7.65 -7.47
C GLN A 76 -4.73 -7.03 -6.07
N ILE A 77 -5.88 -6.77 -5.46
CA ILE A 77 -5.95 -6.42 -4.04
C ILE A 77 -5.99 -7.74 -3.28
N ASN A 78 -4.93 -8.04 -2.53
CA ASN A 78 -4.83 -9.24 -1.69
C ASN A 78 -4.88 -8.91 -0.20
N THR A 79 -4.87 -7.63 0.17
CA THR A 79 -4.86 -7.18 1.55
C THR A 79 -5.61 -5.86 1.63
N PHE A 80 -6.44 -5.72 2.64
CA PHE A 80 -6.95 -4.41 3.06
C PHE A 80 -6.66 -4.20 4.55
N VAL A 81 -6.60 -2.93 4.94
CA VAL A 81 -6.30 -2.51 6.31
C VAL A 81 -7.37 -1.54 6.75
N VAL A 82 -7.90 -1.74 7.96
CA VAL A 82 -8.77 -0.77 8.63
C VAL A 82 -7.94 -0.04 9.67
N ASP A 83 -7.82 1.27 9.51
CA ASP A 83 -7.12 2.16 10.45
C ASP A 83 -8.16 2.74 11.43
N ILE A 84 -8.01 2.42 12.72
CA ILE A 84 -8.90 2.85 13.80
C ILE A 84 -8.13 3.87 14.65
N ASP A 85 -8.44 5.15 14.48
CA ASP A 85 -7.84 6.26 15.22
C ASP A 85 -8.46 6.45 16.62
N SER A 86 -8.67 5.36 17.37
CA SER A 86 -9.25 5.39 18.72
C SER A 86 -8.79 4.22 19.59
N LYS A 87 -8.74 4.48 20.90
CA LYS A 87 -8.45 3.49 21.96
C LYS A 87 -9.68 3.11 22.79
N GLU A 88 -10.86 3.57 22.39
CA GLU A 88 -12.09 3.29 23.12
C GLU A 88 -12.42 1.80 23.16
N ASN A 89 -12.12 1.07 22.07
CA ASN A 89 -12.34 -0.36 21.98
C ASN A 89 -11.09 -1.15 22.30
N HIS A 90 -11.23 -2.20 23.10
CA HIS A 90 -10.16 -3.16 23.31
C HIS A 90 -10.01 -4.10 22.10
N GLN A 91 -8.82 -4.67 21.91
CA GLN A 91 -8.53 -5.60 20.82
C GLN A 91 -9.53 -6.77 20.74
N GLY A 92 -9.98 -7.29 21.89
CA GLY A 92 -10.99 -8.36 21.93
C GLY A 92 -12.35 -7.93 21.34
N GLU A 93 -12.77 -6.69 21.53
CA GLU A 93 -14.00 -6.14 20.95
C GLU A 93 -13.87 -5.99 19.43
N ILE A 94 -12.69 -5.56 18.96
CA ILE A 94 -12.38 -5.48 17.53
C ILE A 94 -12.49 -6.87 16.88
N ILE A 95 -11.96 -7.91 17.53
CA ILE A 95 -12.04 -9.30 17.04
C ILE A 95 -13.50 -9.78 16.98
N LEU A 96 -14.28 -9.54 18.04
CA LEU A 96 -15.69 -9.93 18.09
C LEU A 96 -16.51 -9.20 17.00
N ALA A 97 -16.28 -7.90 16.82
CA ALA A 97 -16.94 -7.13 15.76
C ALA A 97 -16.58 -7.67 14.36
N CYS A 98 -15.33 -8.06 14.13
CA CYS A 98 -14.91 -8.69 12.88
C CYS A 98 -15.65 -10.01 12.62
N LEU A 99 -15.82 -10.84 13.65
CA LEU A 99 -16.54 -12.10 13.55
C LEU A 99 -18.04 -11.89 13.29
N ASP A 100 -18.68 -11.02 14.06
CA ASP A 100 -20.14 -10.87 14.09
C ASP A 100 -20.67 -9.96 12.97
N GLN A 101 -19.95 -8.90 12.60
CA GLN A 101 -20.42 -7.87 11.67
C GLN A 101 -19.76 -7.96 10.29
N VAL A 102 -18.47 -8.31 10.23
CA VAL A 102 -17.70 -8.34 8.98
C VAL A 102 -17.72 -9.73 8.35
N GLY A 103 -17.80 -10.79 9.15
CA GLY A 103 -17.75 -12.18 8.70
C GLY A 103 -16.36 -12.64 8.27
N TYR A 104 -15.31 -11.88 8.59
CA TYR A 104 -13.91 -12.20 8.31
C TYR A 104 -13.07 -11.99 9.56
N MET A 105 -12.19 -12.95 9.86
CA MET A 105 -11.24 -12.79 10.95
C MET A 105 -10.04 -11.94 10.48
N PRO A 106 -9.56 -11.00 11.32
CA PRO A 106 -8.35 -10.27 11.02
C PRO A 106 -7.15 -11.21 11.02
N THR A 107 -6.20 -10.95 10.12
CA THR A 107 -4.91 -11.66 10.06
C THR A 107 -3.94 -11.14 11.12
N LEU A 108 -3.94 -9.82 11.33
CA LEU A 108 -3.12 -9.15 12.35
C LEU A 108 -3.87 -7.91 12.84
N ILE A 109 -3.82 -7.66 14.15
CA ILE A 109 -4.18 -6.37 14.73
C ILE A 109 -2.90 -5.79 15.31
N LEU A 110 -2.45 -4.67 14.76
CA LEU A 110 -1.32 -3.91 15.25
C LEU A 110 -1.84 -2.79 16.14
N GLU A 111 -1.40 -2.80 17.40
CA GLU A 111 -1.67 -1.71 18.32
C GLU A 111 -0.65 -0.58 18.13
N SER A 112 -1.12 0.66 17.97
CA SER A 112 -0.28 1.88 17.93
C SER A 112 -0.55 2.75 19.17
N ASP A 113 0.22 3.82 19.38
CA ASP A 113 0.00 4.73 20.52
C ASP A 113 -1.40 5.39 20.51
N HIS A 114 -2.00 5.55 19.33
CA HIS A 114 -3.25 6.30 19.14
C HIS A 114 -4.40 5.47 18.61
N GLY A 115 -4.22 4.16 18.40
CA GLY A 115 -5.26 3.35 17.81
C GLY A 115 -4.85 1.93 17.47
N TYR A 116 -5.45 1.40 16.39
CA TYR A 116 -5.23 0.06 15.90
C TYR A 116 -5.23 0.01 14.37
N GLN A 117 -4.36 -0.81 13.78
CA GLN A 117 -4.41 -1.18 12.37
C GLN A 117 -4.80 -2.65 12.25
N VAL A 118 -5.92 -2.91 11.57
CA VAL A 118 -6.49 -4.26 11.43
C VAL A 118 -6.26 -4.74 10.00
N TYR A 119 -5.38 -5.72 9.83
CA TYR A 119 -4.99 -6.27 8.55
C TYR A 119 -5.83 -7.50 8.20
N PHE A 120 -6.30 -7.55 6.96
CA PHE A 120 -7.03 -8.69 6.39
C PHE A 120 -6.35 -9.14 5.10
N VAL A 121 -5.61 -10.26 5.18
CA VAL A 121 -5.01 -10.89 4.00
C VAL A 121 -6.02 -11.84 3.37
N LEU A 122 -6.34 -11.57 2.11
CA LEU A 122 -7.27 -12.32 1.28
C LEU A 122 -6.54 -13.50 0.62
N LYS A 123 -7.12 -14.69 0.71
CA LYS A 123 -6.64 -15.91 0.04
C LYS A 123 -7.20 -16.05 -1.36
#